data_AF-A0A9P4HIP4-F1
#
_entry.id   AF-A0A9P4HIP4-F1
#
_cell.length_a   1.000
_cell.length_b   1.000
_cell.length_c   1.000
_cell.angle_alpha   90.00
_cell.angle_beta   90.00
_cell.angle_gamma   90.00
#
_symmetry.space_group_name_H-M   'P 1'
#
loop_
_entity.id
_entity.type
_entity.pdbx_description
1 polymer ?
#
loop_
_entity_poly.entity_id
_entity_poly.type
_entity_poly.pdbx_seq_one_letter_code
_entity_poly.pdbx_strand_id
1 'polypeptide(L)'
;MSERYLLRKTSGREAYHSPVAIEQRIKIRSKRIRRQKNGLISLLYTPEHLVSATRDDSTHSPLPSLPPEIRSRIWEYVLGDMCVYLTKGHVEFAPTGSKIKLTFDADLHLGVLRVCRQIYSETATTVYRMSTFHFDDYDKLSAFRYDMKRAHWEVFDTIGISFELARKIYAPPYPPPPPRGRRVMTHGQMWIPWRPPVDLFATPPNARGEYLKLSQMFPQSWTIIVDGEGRNHGVEDVLGRVQSAEPDRGVVLEQ
;
A
#
# COMPACT_ATOMS: atom_id res chain seq x y z
N MET A 1 2.82 30.76 21.63
CA MET A 1 3.05 31.08 20.20
C MET A 1 4.02 32.24 20.12
N SER A 2 5.17 32.09 19.45
CA SER A 2 6.21 33.14 19.40
C SER A 2 5.76 34.31 18.52
N GLU A 3 5.90 35.54 19.03
CA GLU A 3 5.67 36.81 18.29
C GLU A 3 6.44 36.91 16.97
N ARG A 4 7.53 36.14 16.81
CA ARG A 4 8.29 36.09 15.55
C ARG A 4 7.49 35.54 14.37
N TYR A 5 6.39 34.83 14.60
CA TYR A 5 5.49 34.33 13.54
C TYR A 5 4.39 35.32 13.13
N LEU A 6 4.19 36.42 13.87
CA LEU A 6 3.07 37.34 13.64
C LEU A 6 3.36 38.47 12.64
N LEU A 7 4.61 38.71 12.24
CA LEU A 7 4.97 40.01 11.63
C LEU A 7 5.70 39.99 10.27
N ARG A 8 5.83 38.86 9.57
CA ARG A 8 6.17 38.91 8.14
C ARG A 8 4.91 39.01 7.29
N LYS A 9 4.43 40.25 7.12
CA LYS A 9 3.64 40.64 5.95
C LYS A 9 4.56 40.56 4.74
N THR A 10 4.78 39.36 4.22
CA THR A 10 5.41 39.22 2.91
C THR A 10 4.37 39.56 1.86
N SER A 11 4.79 40.21 0.78
CA SER A 11 3.96 40.45 -0.40
C SER A 11 3.27 39.16 -0.89
N GLY A 12 3.93 38.01 -0.75
CA GLY A 12 3.32 36.69 -1.02
C GLY A 12 2.14 36.34 -0.12
N ARG A 13 2.16 36.70 1.16
CA ARG A 13 1.04 36.44 2.09
C ARG A 13 -0.15 37.35 1.79
N GLU A 14 0.09 38.62 1.48
CA GLU A 14 -0.97 39.55 1.06
C GLU A 14 -1.59 39.13 -0.28
N ALA A 15 -0.76 38.73 -1.26
CA ALA A 15 -1.24 38.16 -2.52
C ALA A 15 -2.08 36.88 -2.29
N TYR A 16 -1.63 36.00 -1.39
CA TYR A 16 -2.34 34.77 -1.04
C TYR A 16 -3.69 35.04 -0.35
N HIS A 17 -3.80 36.11 0.43
CA HIS A 17 -5.04 36.52 1.10
C HIS A 17 -5.88 37.53 0.31
N SER A 18 -5.49 37.88 -0.91
CA SER A 18 -6.29 38.77 -1.77
C SER A 18 -7.67 38.15 -2.08
N PRO A 19 -8.72 38.97 -2.25
CA PRO A 19 -10.06 38.49 -2.61
C PRO A 19 -10.05 37.60 -3.86
N VAL A 20 -9.29 37.99 -4.89
CA VAL A 20 -9.13 37.23 -6.14
C VAL A 20 -8.53 35.84 -5.88
N ALA A 21 -7.46 35.74 -5.09
CA ALA A 21 -6.85 34.45 -4.75
C ALA A 21 -7.77 33.59 -3.86
N ILE A 22 -8.61 34.20 -3.03
CA ILE A 22 -9.64 33.48 -2.25
C ILE A 22 -10.70 32.90 -3.19
N GLU A 23 -11.28 33.70 -4.09
CA GLU A 23 -12.29 33.25 -5.06
C GLU A 23 -11.77 32.15 -5.97
N GLN A 24 -10.54 32.29 -6.50
CA GLN A 24 -9.89 31.25 -7.29
C GLN A 24 -9.74 29.95 -6.50
N ARG A 25 -9.37 30.02 -5.22
CA ARG A 25 -9.28 28.83 -4.36
C ARG A 25 -10.65 28.22 -4.08
N ILE A 26 -11.70 29.02 -3.89
CA ILE A 26 -13.07 28.52 -3.75
C ILE A 26 -13.49 27.80 -5.03
N LYS A 27 -13.24 28.38 -6.21
CA LYS A 27 -13.52 27.77 -7.51
C LYS A 27 -12.71 26.49 -7.76
N ILE A 28 -11.45 26.45 -7.35
CA ILE A 28 -10.64 25.23 -7.42
C ILE A 28 -11.17 24.18 -6.44
N ARG A 29 -11.56 24.58 -5.22
CA ARG A 29 -12.11 23.68 -4.20
C ARG A 29 -13.47 23.12 -4.58
N SER A 30 -14.35 23.90 -5.22
CA SER A 30 -15.65 23.42 -5.69
C SER A 30 -15.53 22.38 -6.81
N LYS A 31 -14.41 22.41 -7.56
CA LYS A 31 -14.08 21.39 -8.55
C LYS A 31 -13.45 20.12 -7.96
N ARG A 32 -12.96 20.15 -6.71
CA ARG A 32 -12.30 18.99 -6.11
C ARG A 32 -13.32 17.94 -5.69
N ILE A 33 -13.06 16.70 -6.09
CA ILE A 33 -13.77 15.53 -5.60
C ILE A 33 -13.51 15.38 -4.09
N ARG A 34 -14.58 15.25 -3.31
CA ARG A 34 -14.48 15.03 -1.87
C ARG A 34 -14.16 13.57 -1.57
N ARG A 35 -13.24 13.35 -0.63
CA ARG A 35 -12.92 12.02 -0.08
C ARG A 35 -13.53 11.86 1.31
N GLN A 36 -13.96 10.65 1.62
CA GLN A 36 -14.37 10.22 2.94
C GLN A 36 -13.16 10.14 3.89
N LYS A 37 -13.41 10.06 5.21
CA LYS A 37 -12.33 9.91 6.22
C LYS A 37 -11.51 8.63 6.02
N ASN A 38 -12.09 7.60 5.40
CA ASN A 38 -11.41 6.35 5.08
C ASN A 38 -10.56 6.43 3.79
N GLY A 39 -10.58 7.56 3.06
CA GLY A 39 -9.81 7.81 1.85
C GLY A 39 -10.52 7.54 0.52
N LEU A 40 -11.69 6.88 0.54
CA LEU A 40 -12.52 6.65 -0.65
C LEU A 40 -13.20 7.93 -1.14
N ILE A 41 -13.63 7.94 -2.40
CA ILE A 41 -14.42 9.04 -2.97
C ILE A 41 -15.82 9.04 -2.33
N SER A 42 -16.27 10.21 -1.87
CA SER A 42 -17.62 10.37 -1.34
C SER A 42 -18.62 10.53 -2.48
N LEU A 43 -19.71 9.76 -2.48
CA LEU A 43 -20.83 9.93 -3.40
C LEU A 43 -21.82 11.03 -2.97
N LEU A 44 -21.85 11.37 -1.68
CA LEU A 44 -22.82 12.32 -1.11
C LEU A 44 -22.71 13.73 -1.70
N TYR A 45 -21.53 14.10 -2.20
CA TYR A 45 -21.29 15.40 -2.82
C TYR A 45 -20.75 15.20 -4.24
N THR A 46 -21.62 15.38 -5.22
CA THR A 46 -21.25 15.45 -6.63
C THR A 46 -20.98 16.90 -6.99
N PRO A 47 -19.75 17.27 -7.43
CA PRO A 47 -19.49 18.60 -7.96
C PRO A 47 -20.49 18.94 -9.07
N GLU A 48 -21.01 20.18 -9.10
CA GLU A 48 -22.09 20.60 -10.02
C GLU A 48 -21.78 20.25 -11.49
N HIS A 49 -20.53 20.46 -11.93
CA HIS A 49 -20.08 20.16 -13.28
C HIS A 49 -20.07 18.67 -13.67
N LEU A 50 -20.22 17.76 -12.69
CA LEU A 50 -20.30 16.31 -12.91
C LEU A 50 -21.72 15.77 -12.75
N VAL A 51 -22.69 16.59 -12.32
CA VAL A 51 -24.06 16.13 -12.04
C VAL A 51 -24.74 15.66 -13.32
N SER A 52 -24.60 16.41 -14.43
CA SER A 52 -25.17 16.02 -15.72
C SER A 52 -24.61 14.68 -16.20
N ALA A 53 -23.28 14.55 -16.27
CA ALA A 53 -22.62 13.31 -16.68
C ALA A 53 -23.02 12.12 -15.79
N THR A 54 -23.07 12.32 -14.46
CA THR A 54 -23.48 11.25 -13.53
C THR A 54 -24.94 10.83 -13.78
N ARG A 55 -25.83 11.78 -14.07
CA ARG A 55 -27.23 11.50 -14.40
C ARG A 55 -27.33 10.73 -15.71
N ASP A 56 -26.63 11.20 -16.75
CA ASP A 56 -26.66 10.57 -18.06
C ASP A 56 -26.11 9.14 -18.01
N ASP A 57 -25.01 8.91 -17.28
CA ASP A 57 -24.45 7.58 -17.04
C ASP A 57 -25.46 6.67 -16.32
N SER A 58 -26.15 7.19 -15.31
CA SER A 58 -27.13 6.40 -14.54
C SER A 58 -28.40 6.04 -15.31
N THR A 59 -28.79 6.84 -16.31
CA THR A 59 -30.03 6.63 -17.08
C THR A 59 -29.81 5.87 -18.38
N HIS A 60 -28.65 6.03 -19.01
CA HIS A 60 -28.40 5.46 -20.34
C HIS A 60 -27.43 4.27 -20.32
N SER A 61 -26.63 4.11 -19.27
CA SER A 61 -25.74 2.95 -19.19
C SER A 61 -26.51 1.71 -18.71
N PRO A 62 -26.41 0.57 -19.42
CA PRO A 62 -27.10 -0.65 -19.04
C PRO A 62 -26.57 -1.23 -17.72
N LEU A 63 -25.31 -0.99 -17.40
CA LEU A 63 -24.65 -1.58 -16.24
C LEU A 63 -25.18 -1.03 -14.89
N PRO A 64 -25.28 0.30 -14.67
CA PRO A 64 -25.96 0.88 -13.49
C PRO A 64 -27.44 0.52 -13.36
N SER A 65 -28.11 0.11 -14.46
CA SER A 65 -29.50 -0.32 -14.43
C SER A 65 -29.69 -1.72 -13.82
N LEU A 66 -28.61 -2.51 -13.73
CA LEU A 66 -28.64 -3.84 -13.13
C LEU A 66 -28.80 -3.76 -11.60
N PRO A 67 -29.47 -4.75 -10.98
CA PRO A 67 -29.50 -4.88 -9.53
C PRO A 67 -28.08 -4.94 -8.93
N PRO A 68 -27.86 -4.37 -7.73
CA PRO A 68 -26.54 -4.35 -7.08
C PRO A 68 -25.89 -5.73 -6.96
N GLU A 69 -26.66 -6.79 -6.74
CA GLU A 69 -26.17 -8.16 -6.59
C GLU A 69 -25.51 -8.66 -7.88
N ILE A 70 -26.12 -8.35 -9.03
CA ILE A 70 -25.57 -8.72 -10.34
C ILE A 70 -24.30 -7.91 -10.62
N ARG A 71 -24.30 -6.62 -10.29
CA ARG A 71 -23.10 -5.77 -10.44
C ARG A 71 -21.94 -6.29 -9.60
N SER A 72 -22.17 -6.62 -8.33
CA SER A 72 -21.16 -7.21 -7.46
C SER A 72 -20.54 -8.47 -8.07
N ARG A 73 -21.36 -9.39 -8.61
CA ARG A 73 -20.84 -10.60 -9.29
C ARG A 73 -20.01 -10.29 -10.53
N ILE A 74 -20.42 -9.30 -11.33
CA ILE A 74 -19.63 -8.84 -12.48
C ILE A 74 -18.28 -8.30 -11.99
N TRP A 75 -18.26 -7.54 -10.90
CA TRP A 75 -17.05 -6.98 -10.32
C TRP A 75 -16.13 -8.02 -9.70
N GLU A 76 -16.68 -9.00 -8.99
CA GLU A 76 -15.96 -10.17 -8.50
C GLU A 76 -15.28 -10.92 -9.66
N TYR A 77 -15.99 -11.10 -10.78
CA TYR A 77 -15.42 -11.76 -11.96
C TYR A 77 -14.35 -10.93 -12.69
N VAL A 78 -14.54 -9.62 -12.80
CA VAL A 78 -13.62 -8.73 -13.54
C VAL A 78 -12.38 -8.36 -12.74
N LEU A 79 -12.50 -8.21 -11.42
CA LEU A 79 -11.46 -7.67 -10.54
C LEU A 79 -10.96 -8.65 -9.47
N GLY A 80 -11.67 -9.77 -9.26
CA GLY A 80 -11.30 -10.78 -8.28
C GLY A 80 -10.30 -11.79 -8.83
N ASP A 81 -9.81 -12.65 -7.93
CA ASP A 81 -8.89 -13.75 -8.23
C ASP A 81 -7.66 -13.33 -9.05
N MET A 82 -7.08 -12.18 -8.69
CA MET A 82 -5.86 -11.66 -9.30
C MET A 82 -4.67 -11.82 -8.34
N CYS A 83 -3.56 -12.33 -8.85
CA CYS A 83 -2.24 -12.25 -8.23
C CYS A 83 -1.54 -10.98 -8.74
N VAL A 84 -1.18 -10.08 -7.83
CA VAL A 84 -0.51 -8.81 -8.12
C VAL A 84 0.92 -8.88 -7.61
N TYR A 85 1.90 -8.97 -8.50
CA TYR A 85 3.32 -9.00 -8.13
C TYR A 85 3.92 -7.60 -8.24
N LEU A 86 4.47 -7.10 -7.14
CA LEU A 86 5.12 -5.81 -7.09
C LEU A 86 6.63 -6.00 -7.33
N THR A 87 7.08 -5.90 -8.57
CA THR A 87 8.49 -6.08 -8.95
C THR A 87 9.23 -4.73 -9.01
N LYS A 88 10.52 -4.71 -9.37
CA LYS A 88 11.30 -3.47 -9.45
C LYS A 88 10.86 -2.67 -10.69
N GLY A 89 10.00 -1.67 -10.48
CA GLY A 89 9.62 -0.68 -11.47
C GLY A 89 8.44 -1.04 -12.35
N HIS A 90 7.78 -2.17 -12.11
CA HIS A 90 6.52 -2.54 -12.77
C HIS A 90 5.63 -3.34 -11.82
N VAL A 91 4.35 -3.45 -12.19
CA VAL A 91 3.35 -4.27 -11.50
C VAL A 91 2.95 -5.35 -12.48
N GLU A 92 3.13 -6.62 -12.11
CA GLU A 92 2.66 -7.75 -12.92
C GLU A 92 1.33 -8.24 -12.37
N PHE A 93 0.45 -8.69 -13.27
CA PHE A 93 -0.85 -9.26 -12.93
C PHE A 93 -0.97 -10.65 -13.54
N ALA A 94 -1.49 -11.60 -12.77
CA ALA A 94 -1.85 -12.92 -13.26
C ALA A 94 -3.18 -13.33 -12.64
N PRO A 95 -4.10 -13.96 -13.39
CA PRO A 95 -5.21 -14.68 -12.78
C PRO A 95 -4.68 -15.76 -11.82
N THR A 96 -5.31 -15.96 -10.67
CA THR A 96 -4.93 -16.98 -9.70
C THR A 96 -4.84 -18.35 -10.38
N GLY A 97 -3.73 -19.06 -10.17
CA GLY A 97 -3.45 -20.36 -10.79
C GLY A 97 -2.95 -20.29 -12.24
N SER A 98 -2.87 -19.11 -12.85
CA SER A 98 -2.25 -18.94 -14.17
C SER A 98 -0.73 -18.81 -14.05
N LYS A 99 0.00 -19.65 -14.78
CA LYS A 99 1.46 -19.48 -14.98
C LYS A 99 1.79 -18.36 -15.96
N ILE A 100 0.79 -17.88 -16.71
CA ILE A 100 0.98 -16.82 -17.68
C ILE A 100 0.94 -15.50 -16.92
N LYS A 101 2.14 -15.00 -16.62
CA LYS A 101 2.33 -13.62 -16.21
C LYS A 101 2.05 -12.73 -17.40
N LEU A 102 0.90 -12.08 -17.36
CA LEU A 102 0.58 -11.08 -18.36
C LEU A 102 1.16 -9.77 -17.82
N THR A 103 2.08 -9.17 -18.58
CA THR A 103 2.49 -7.78 -18.34
C THR A 103 1.31 -6.90 -18.71
N PHE A 104 0.31 -6.87 -17.86
CA PHE A 104 -0.85 -6.02 -18.01
C PHE A 104 -0.49 -4.62 -17.58
N ASP A 105 -0.94 -3.66 -18.38
CA ASP A 105 -0.95 -2.28 -17.94
C ASP A 105 -1.93 -2.16 -16.77
N ALA A 106 -1.41 -1.79 -15.59
CA ALA A 106 -2.23 -1.53 -14.40
C ALA A 106 -3.32 -0.49 -14.70
N ASP A 107 -3.04 0.46 -15.61
CA ASP A 107 -4.01 1.46 -16.04
C ASP A 107 -5.16 0.84 -16.85
N LEU A 108 -4.95 -0.29 -17.52
CA LEU A 108 -5.99 -1.01 -18.25
C LEU A 108 -6.89 -1.80 -17.30
N HIS A 109 -6.31 -2.59 -16.39
CA HIS A 109 -7.08 -3.44 -15.46
C HIS A 109 -7.83 -2.61 -14.42
N LEU A 110 -7.17 -1.60 -13.85
CA LEU A 110 -7.80 -0.67 -12.91
C LEU A 110 -8.50 0.49 -13.63
N GLY A 111 -8.52 0.48 -14.96
CA GLY A 111 -9.20 1.47 -15.79
C GLY A 111 -10.69 1.56 -15.49
N VAL A 112 -11.31 0.42 -15.14
CA VAL A 112 -12.73 0.37 -14.74
C VAL A 112 -13.01 1.23 -13.50
N LEU A 113 -12.06 1.32 -12.56
CA LEU A 113 -12.18 2.18 -11.37
C LEU A 113 -12.16 3.68 -11.71
N ARG A 114 -11.72 4.04 -12.92
CA ARG A 114 -11.60 5.41 -13.41
C ARG A 114 -12.78 5.85 -14.26
N VAL A 115 -13.68 4.94 -14.65
CA VAL A 115 -14.81 5.22 -15.56
C VAL A 115 -15.80 6.18 -14.93
N CYS A 116 -16.41 5.80 -13.81
CA CYS A 116 -17.35 6.66 -13.11
C CYS A 116 -17.29 6.46 -11.59
N ARG A 117 -17.85 7.43 -10.85
CA ARG A 117 -17.80 7.44 -9.38
C ARG A 117 -18.60 6.32 -8.74
N GLN A 118 -19.71 5.91 -9.36
CA GLN A 118 -20.52 4.80 -8.87
C GLN A 118 -19.73 3.49 -8.94
N ILE A 119 -19.16 3.17 -10.12
CA ILE A 119 -18.31 1.99 -10.29
C ILE A 119 -17.16 2.02 -9.29
N TYR A 120 -16.44 3.14 -9.17
CA TYR A 120 -15.37 3.29 -8.17
C TYR A 120 -15.86 2.93 -6.76
N SER A 121 -17.02 3.44 -6.34
CA SER A 121 -17.53 3.18 -4.98
C SER A 121 -17.91 1.72 -4.73
N GLU A 122 -18.32 0.99 -5.78
CA GLU A 122 -18.70 -0.43 -5.70
C GLU A 122 -17.48 -1.35 -5.74
N THR A 123 -16.40 -0.92 -6.38
CA THR A 123 -15.28 -1.80 -6.77
C THR A 123 -13.95 -1.47 -6.11
N ALA A 124 -13.78 -0.27 -5.54
CA ALA A 124 -12.50 0.19 -4.98
C ALA A 124 -11.96 -0.75 -3.88
N THR A 125 -12.83 -1.43 -3.15
CA THR A 125 -12.44 -2.41 -2.12
C THR A 125 -12.34 -3.83 -2.66
N THR A 126 -13.06 -4.17 -3.73
CA THR A 126 -13.10 -5.53 -4.31
C THR A 126 -11.71 -6.01 -4.73
N VAL A 127 -10.93 -5.15 -5.39
CA VAL A 127 -9.55 -5.47 -5.80
C VAL A 127 -8.72 -5.91 -4.59
N TYR A 128 -8.75 -5.16 -3.50
CA TYR A 128 -7.94 -5.45 -2.31
C TYR A 128 -8.45 -6.66 -1.51
N ARG A 129 -9.75 -6.93 -1.58
CA ARG A 129 -10.37 -8.04 -0.87
C ARG A 129 -10.12 -9.38 -1.55
N MET A 130 -10.15 -9.40 -2.88
CA MET A 130 -10.15 -10.63 -3.66
C MET A 130 -8.82 -10.92 -4.38
N SER A 131 -7.91 -9.96 -4.41
CA SER A 131 -6.59 -10.16 -5.01
C SER A 131 -5.58 -10.58 -3.96
N THR A 132 -4.62 -11.40 -4.39
CA THR A 132 -3.42 -11.73 -3.62
C THR A 132 -2.29 -10.82 -4.04
N PHE A 133 -1.72 -10.06 -3.11
CA PHE A 133 -0.60 -9.18 -3.39
C PHE A 133 0.70 -9.84 -2.95
N HIS A 134 1.60 -10.07 -3.91
CA HIS A 134 2.87 -10.75 -3.70
C HIS A 134 4.02 -9.75 -3.54
N PHE A 135 4.82 -9.96 -2.50
CA PHE A 135 5.98 -9.14 -2.17
C PHE A 135 7.25 -9.97 -2.08
N ASP A 136 8.26 -9.58 -2.84
CA ASP A 136 9.61 -10.16 -2.79
C ASP A 136 10.55 -9.43 -1.82
N ASP A 137 10.15 -8.24 -1.37
CA ASP A 137 10.98 -7.30 -0.64
C ASP A 137 10.19 -6.51 0.42
N TYR A 138 10.85 -6.26 1.57
CA TYR A 138 10.22 -5.59 2.70
C TYR A 138 9.97 -4.10 2.45
N ASP A 139 10.84 -3.42 1.69
CA ASP A 139 10.68 -1.99 1.43
C ASP A 139 9.43 -1.76 0.59
N LYS A 140 9.16 -2.65 -0.38
CA LYS A 140 7.92 -2.63 -1.17
C LYS A 140 6.69 -2.91 -0.32
N LEU A 141 6.76 -3.91 0.55
CA LEU A 141 5.68 -4.23 1.49
C LEU A 141 5.35 -3.05 2.40
N SER A 142 6.38 -2.39 2.93
CA SER A 142 6.27 -1.21 3.79
C SER A 142 5.71 0.00 3.03
N ALA A 143 6.21 0.27 1.82
CA ALA A 143 5.71 1.35 0.96
C ALA A 143 4.24 1.13 0.59
N PHE A 144 3.87 -0.09 0.20
CA PHE A 144 2.50 -0.47 -0.09
C PHE A 144 1.57 -0.21 1.10
N ARG A 145 1.98 -0.61 2.31
CA ARG A 145 1.23 -0.32 3.53
C ARG A 145 1.02 1.18 3.73
N TYR A 146 2.06 1.99 3.53
CA TYR A 146 2.02 3.42 3.76
C TYR A 146 1.09 4.15 2.77
N ASP A 147 1.09 3.73 1.51
CA ASP A 147 0.31 4.38 0.46
C ASP A 147 -1.19 3.98 0.48
N MET A 148 -1.47 2.80 1.05
CA MET A 148 -2.79 2.22 1.11
C MET A 148 -3.77 3.09 1.92
N LYS A 149 -4.99 3.24 1.40
CA LYS A 149 -6.05 4.03 2.06
C LYS A 149 -6.70 3.23 3.16
N ARG A 150 -7.30 3.93 4.12
CA ARG A 150 -7.90 3.30 5.29
C ARG A 150 -9.03 2.31 4.92
N ALA A 151 -9.80 2.57 3.87
CA ALA A 151 -10.81 1.59 3.45
C ALA A 151 -10.20 0.32 2.84
N HIS A 152 -9.02 0.42 2.22
CA HIS A 152 -8.40 -0.69 1.49
C HIS A 152 -7.74 -1.68 2.46
N TRP A 153 -6.98 -1.22 3.45
CA TRP A 153 -6.37 -2.13 4.45
C TRP A 153 -7.40 -2.79 5.38
N GLU A 154 -8.59 -2.21 5.55
CA GLU A 154 -9.67 -2.79 6.36
C GLU A 154 -10.32 -4.02 5.67
N VAL A 155 -10.20 -4.13 4.35
CA VAL A 155 -10.74 -5.26 3.56
C VAL A 155 -9.66 -6.19 3.01
N PHE A 156 -8.40 -5.87 3.25
CA PHE A 156 -7.25 -6.58 2.69
C PHE A 156 -7.11 -7.95 3.35
N ASP A 157 -7.25 -9.01 2.56
CA ASP A 157 -7.44 -10.37 3.07
C ASP A 157 -6.20 -11.25 2.92
N THR A 158 -5.66 -11.34 1.69
CA THR A 158 -4.61 -12.29 1.34
C THR A 158 -3.32 -11.58 0.93
N ILE A 159 -2.21 -12.00 1.52
CA ILE A 159 -0.86 -11.51 1.19
C ILE A 159 0.04 -12.66 0.78
N GLY A 160 0.69 -12.52 -0.37
CA GLY A 160 1.79 -13.37 -0.80
C GLY A 160 3.12 -12.75 -0.40
N ILE A 161 4.05 -13.55 0.12
CA ILE A 161 5.43 -13.14 0.36
C ILE A 161 6.39 -14.19 -0.17
N SER A 162 7.52 -13.75 -0.74
CA SER A 162 8.55 -14.68 -1.14
C SER A 162 9.14 -15.43 0.06
N PHE A 163 9.60 -16.65 -0.16
CA PHE A 163 10.32 -17.43 0.85
C PHE A 163 11.48 -16.64 1.50
N GLU A 164 12.24 -15.88 0.70
CA GLU A 164 13.34 -15.07 1.23
C GLU A 164 12.87 -13.90 2.11
N LEU A 165 11.73 -13.28 1.76
CA LEU A 165 11.13 -12.25 2.60
C LEU A 165 10.59 -12.85 3.90
N ALA A 166 9.88 -13.98 3.82
CA ALA A 166 9.42 -14.72 5.00
C ALA A 166 10.59 -15.09 5.92
N ARG A 167 11.67 -15.63 5.36
CA ARG A 167 12.90 -15.97 6.09
C ARG A 167 13.51 -14.77 6.80
N LYS A 168 13.47 -13.57 6.21
CA LYS A 168 13.97 -12.33 6.84
C LYS A 168 13.06 -11.82 7.96
N ILE A 169 11.74 -11.78 7.72
CA ILE A 169 10.76 -11.28 8.69
C ILE A 169 10.68 -12.19 9.92
N TYR A 170 10.71 -13.51 9.69
CA TYR A 170 10.51 -14.53 10.71
C TYR A 170 11.82 -15.26 11.08
N ALA A 171 12.98 -14.72 10.70
CA ALA A 171 14.25 -15.16 11.25
C ALA A 171 14.22 -15.00 12.77
N PRO A 172 14.81 -15.94 13.54
CA PRO A 172 15.09 -15.65 14.93
C PRO A 172 15.89 -14.35 15.00
N PRO A 173 15.68 -13.53 16.04
CA PRO A 173 16.48 -12.33 16.23
C PRO A 173 17.94 -12.76 16.14
N TYR A 174 18.71 -12.11 15.26
CA TYR A 174 20.13 -12.38 15.18
C TYR A 174 20.68 -12.33 16.59
N PRO A 175 21.51 -13.31 17.02
CA PRO A 175 22.19 -13.18 18.29
C PRO A 175 22.85 -11.80 18.27
N PRO A 176 22.68 -11.01 19.35
CA PRO A 176 23.21 -9.66 19.38
C PRO A 176 24.66 -9.73 18.91
N PRO A 177 25.08 -8.86 17.97
CA PRO A 177 26.44 -8.92 17.45
C PRO A 177 27.38 -9.01 18.66
N PRO A 178 28.36 -9.93 18.65
CA PRO A 178 29.23 -10.13 19.80
C PRO A 178 29.70 -8.75 20.24
N PRO A 179 29.62 -8.44 21.56
CA PRO A 179 29.92 -7.10 22.06
C PRO A 179 31.22 -6.69 21.39
N ARG A 180 31.19 -5.62 20.59
CA ARG A 180 32.37 -5.20 19.82
C ARG A 180 33.47 -5.08 20.85
N GLY A 181 34.37 -6.08 20.87
CA GLY A 181 35.44 -6.12 21.84
C GLY A 181 36.08 -4.76 21.74
N ARG A 182 36.14 -4.01 22.86
CA ARG A 182 36.75 -2.68 22.89
C ARG A 182 38.03 -2.83 22.10
N ARG A 183 38.09 -2.28 20.88
CA ARG A 183 39.36 -2.14 20.21
C ARG A 183 40.09 -1.17 21.12
N VAL A 184 40.93 -1.73 21.98
CA VAL A 184 41.95 -0.97 22.68
C VAL A 184 42.73 -0.34 21.54
N MET A 185 42.49 0.94 21.31
CA MET A 185 43.26 1.69 20.35
C MET A 185 44.68 1.71 20.92
N THR A 186 45.52 0.82 20.43
CA THR A 186 46.96 0.97 20.60
C THR A 186 47.30 2.30 19.91
N HIS A 187 47.76 3.25 20.73
CA HIS A 187 48.15 4.59 20.33
C HIS A 187 49.10 4.50 19.12
N GLY A 188 48.63 4.92 17.94
CA GLY A 188 49.47 4.95 16.75
C GLY A 188 48.67 4.97 15.46
N GLN A 189 48.25 6.16 15.06
CA GLN A 189 47.75 6.51 13.72
C GLN A 189 46.44 5.85 13.24
N MET A 190 45.36 6.64 13.19
CA MET A 190 44.51 6.68 11.99
C MET A 190 43.59 7.90 12.00
N TRP A 191 43.68 8.71 10.95
CA TRP A 191 42.69 9.72 10.60
C TRP A 191 41.40 9.02 10.16
N ILE A 192 40.35 9.06 10.98
CA ILE A 192 39.00 8.70 10.53
C ILE A 192 38.36 9.99 10.01
N PRO A 193 37.99 10.09 8.72
CA PRO A 193 37.27 11.25 8.23
C PRO A 193 35.96 11.38 9.01
N TRP A 194 35.73 12.58 9.54
CA TRP A 194 34.56 12.95 10.33
C TRP A 194 33.29 12.62 9.52
N ARG A 195 32.63 11.50 9.84
CA ARG A 195 31.28 11.26 9.35
C ARG A 195 30.32 11.97 10.31
N PRO A 196 29.40 12.81 9.83
CA PRO A 196 28.42 13.45 10.69
C PRO A 196 27.65 12.37 11.46
N PRO A 197 27.21 12.66 12.70
CA PRO A 197 26.44 11.72 13.50
C PRO A 197 25.25 11.26 12.66
N VAL A 198 25.21 9.96 12.35
CA VAL A 198 24.05 9.35 11.70
C VAL A 198 22.89 9.62 12.62
N ASP A 199 21.91 10.38 12.14
CA ASP A 199 20.70 10.65 12.90
C ASP A 199 20.00 9.31 13.14
N LEU A 200 20.15 8.80 14.37
CA LEU A 200 19.63 7.51 14.81
C LEU A 200 18.09 7.45 14.73
N PHE A 201 17.43 8.60 14.56
CA PHE A 201 15.99 8.71 14.35
C PHE A 201 15.59 8.81 12.86
N ALA A 202 16.52 9.11 11.96
CA ALA A 202 16.29 9.13 10.50
C ALA A 202 16.69 7.83 9.81
N THR A 203 17.28 6.87 10.54
CA THR A 203 17.57 5.56 9.99
C THR A 203 16.25 4.81 9.79
N PRO A 204 15.89 4.38 8.57
CA PRO A 204 14.66 3.64 8.36
C PRO A 204 14.66 2.39 9.27
N PRO A 205 13.51 1.93 9.79
CA PRO A 205 13.42 0.81 10.74
C PRO A 205 14.23 -0.42 10.32
N ASN A 206 14.31 -0.64 9.01
CA ASN A 206 15.03 -1.66 8.28
C ASN A 206 16.54 -1.65 8.60
N ALA A 207 17.13 -0.49 8.90
CA ALA A 207 18.55 -0.34 9.25
C ALA A 207 18.91 -0.92 10.63
N ARG A 208 17.91 -1.14 11.50
CA ARG A 208 18.09 -1.82 12.80
C ARG A 208 17.88 -3.34 12.69
N GLY A 209 17.48 -3.84 11.52
CA GLY A 209 17.15 -5.25 11.31
C GLY A 209 15.83 -5.66 11.97
N GLU A 210 15.05 -4.71 12.48
CA GLU A 210 13.74 -4.97 13.08
C GLU A 210 12.68 -4.89 11.99
N TYR A 211 12.33 -6.04 11.43
CA TYR A 211 11.17 -6.17 10.54
C TYR A 211 9.90 -6.25 11.38
N LEU A 212 8.88 -5.45 11.03
CA LEU A 212 7.57 -5.61 11.61
C LEU A 212 6.97 -6.93 11.12
N LYS A 213 6.31 -7.65 12.02
CA LYS A 213 5.55 -8.85 11.66
C LYS A 213 4.35 -8.48 10.79
N LEU A 214 3.88 -9.43 9.99
CA LEU A 214 2.72 -9.20 9.13
C LEU A 214 1.45 -8.88 9.93
N SER A 215 1.24 -9.48 11.10
CA SER A 215 0.12 -9.09 11.99
C SER A 215 0.18 -7.64 12.48
N GLN A 216 1.39 -7.11 12.69
CA GLN A 216 1.57 -5.70 13.04
C GLN A 216 1.35 -4.79 11.82
N MET A 217 1.62 -5.31 10.63
CA MET A 217 1.45 -4.59 9.36
C MET A 217 0.02 -4.55 8.86
N PHE A 218 -0.66 -5.69 8.90
CA PHE A 218 -1.97 -5.90 8.30
C PHE A 218 -2.82 -6.67 9.31
N PRO A 219 -3.32 -6.05 10.38
CA PRO A 219 -4.00 -6.78 11.45
C PRO A 219 -5.27 -7.49 10.97
N GLN A 220 -5.85 -7.07 9.84
CA GLN A 220 -7.07 -7.64 9.26
C GLN A 220 -6.85 -8.74 8.22
N SER A 221 -5.62 -8.98 7.76
CA SER A 221 -5.37 -10.02 6.74
C SER A 221 -5.42 -11.41 7.36
N TRP A 222 -6.11 -12.35 6.71
CA TRP A 222 -6.37 -13.68 7.25
C TRP A 222 -5.45 -14.75 6.68
N THR A 223 -4.97 -14.57 5.45
CA THR A 223 -4.19 -15.60 4.74
C THR A 223 -2.82 -15.07 4.33
N ILE A 224 -1.78 -15.82 4.69
CA ILE A 224 -0.39 -15.59 4.28
C ILE A 224 0.00 -16.72 3.34
N ILE A 225 0.28 -16.36 2.09
CA ILE A 225 0.85 -17.27 1.10
C ILE A 225 2.36 -17.06 1.09
N VAL A 226 3.12 -18.14 1.20
CA VAL A 226 4.58 -18.11 1.08
C VAL A 226 4.95 -18.72 -0.26
N ASP A 227 5.52 -17.91 -1.15
CA ASP A 227 5.93 -18.35 -2.48
C ASP A 227 7.29 -19.04 -2.40
N GLY A 228 7.33 -20.32 -2.74
CA GLY A 228 8.56 -21.12 -2.73
C GLY A 228 8.85 -21.74 -4.09
N GLU A 229 9.77 -21.14 -4.86
CA GLU A 229 10.26 -21.80 -6.06
C GLU A 229 11.13 -23.02 -5.69
N GLY A 230 10.53 -24.22 -5.78
CA GLY A 230 11.21 -25.49 -5.64
C GLY A 230 11.34 -26.04 -4.20
N ARG A 231 11.81 -27.28 -4.10
CA ARG A 231 12.07 -27.97 -2.82
C ARG A 231 13.35 -27.42 -2.16
N ASN A 232 13.35 -26.15 -1.80
CA ASN A 232 14.44 -25.58 -1.03
C ASN A 232 14.45 -26.22 0.36
N HIS A 233 15.58 -26.81 0.73
CA HIS A 233 15.81 -27.29 2.09
C HIS A 233 15.63 -26.10 3.05
N GLY A 234 14.58 -26.13 3.88
CA GLY A 234 14.25 -25.07 4.83
C GLY A 234 12.88 -24.42 4.65
N VAL A 235 12.13 -24.72 3.57
CA VAL A 235 10.75 -24.21 3.40
C VAL A 235 9.87 -24.57 4.60
N GLU A 236 9.88 -25.84 5.02
CA GLU A 236 9.11 -26.31 6.17
C GLU A 236 9.47 -25.61 7.50
N ASP A 237 10.76 -25.31 7.71
CA ASP A 237 11.21 -24.58 8.91
C ASP A 237 10.72 -23.13 8.89
N VAL A 238 10.79 -22.45 7.74
CA VAL A 238 10.26 -21.09 7.61
C VAL A 238 8.74 -21.09 7.77
N LEU A 239 8.01 -22.01 7.12
CA LEU A 239 6.55 -22.14 7.27
C LEU A 239 6.16 -22.39 8.72
N GLY A 240 6.86 -23.30 9.42
CA GLY A 240 6.64 -23.55 10.83
C GLY A 240 6.85 -22.30 11.70
N ARG A 241 7.85 -21.48 11.37
CA ARG A 241 8.07 -20.18 12.05
C ARG A 241 6.99 -19.16 11.73
N VAL A 242 6.54 -19.06 10.48
CA VAL A 242 5.42 -18.16 10.10
C VAL A 242 4.16 -18.58 10.86
N GLN A 243 3.81 -19.86 10.82
CA GLN A 243 2.64 -20.41 11.52
C GLN A 243 2.74 -20.22 13.04
N SER A 244 3.92 -20.41 13.64
CA SER A 244 4.13 -20.17 15.07
C SER A 244 4.07 -18.68 15.44
N ALA A 245 4.48 -17.79 14.54
CA ALA A 245 4.47 -16.36 14.78
C ALA A 245 3.10 -15.71 14.49
N GLU A 246 2.27 -16.37 13.67
CA GLU A 246 0.96 -15.91 13.19
C GLU A 246 -0.11 -17.01 13.38
N PRO A 247 -0.37 -17.46 14.63
CA PRO A 247 -1.19 -18.66 14.88
C PRO A 247 -2.66 -18.52 14.44
N ASP A 248 -3.17 -17.28 14.39
CA ASP A 248 -4.57 -17.00 14.02
C ASP A 248 -4.77 -16.85 12.49
N ARG A 249 -3.74 -17.13 11.69
CA ARG A 249 -3.76 -16.94 10.23
C ARG A 249 -3.59 -18.26 9.49
N GLY A 250 -4.24 -18.34 8.32
CA GLY A 250 -4.00 -19.43 7.38
C GLY A 250 -2.66 -19.20 6.70
N VAL A 251 -1.69 -20.09 6.93
CA VAL A 251 -0.41 -20.08 6.21
C VAL A 251 -0.45 -21.16 5.14
N VAL A 252 -0.27 -20.77 3.88
CA VAL A 252 -0.33 -21.66 2.72
C VAL A 252 1.00 -21.57 1.96
N LEU A 253 1.54 -22.73 1.55
CA LEU A 253 2.68 -22.80 0.64
C LEU A 253 2.16 -22.85 -0.79
N GLU A 254 2.58 -21.91 -1.64
CA GLU A 254 2.34 -21.95 -3.09
C GLU A 254 3.58 -22.50 -3.78
N GLN A 255 3.39 -23.53 -4.64
CA GLN A 255 4.44 -24.29 -5.34
C GLN A 255 4.54 -23.96 -6.82
#